data_AF-A0A499UCX2-F1
#
_entry.id   AF-A0A499UCX2-F1
#
_cell.length_a   1.000
_cell.length_b   1.000
_cell.length_c   1.000
_cell.angle_alpha   90.00
_cell.angle_beta   90.00
_cell.angle_gamma   90.00
#
_symmetry.space_group_name_H-M   'P 1'
#
loop_
_entity.id
_entity.type
_entity.pdbx_description
1 polymer ?
#
loop_
_entity_poly.entity_id
_entity_poly.type
_entity_poly.pdbx_seq_one_letter_code
_entity_poly.pdbx_strand_id
1 'polypeptide(L)'
;MRQEWEPEDLIEVWTLVEDEVVRLRNKTGANRLGFALLLKFFEVEARFPENAGEVPAPAVAYVAQQVKVPAEEWAAYDWQGRAITRHRTEIRAAFGFRAGTEEDQERLAEWLAAELCPVELSRERLMAAVVARSRNDHIEPPAPAKVQRLVGRAVKDFEAQFCRSRVERISHATRSRLEDLVVGSGAEAGEGAAGEGAVAGGGRSHFAELKTDPGAPGLESLMAEVNKLERVRWLELPADLFADVSEKLVEAWRAQASKEYPANLERMKPARRLTLLAALCHVRQTEITDSLVDLFIQLVLKINTRAERKVDKELNAELKKIRGKEGMLLRVAEAALSEPSGTVRRVIYPVVGGEKTLKALAAEAAANEVRYKARVRTVLRSSYSAHWRRMLSPLPGALELKCNNTAYRPVMDAIDLLKRYLEQPLKEGAFFDPAETVPLAGVVPEQWRAAVVDDKGRVEPYSVRAVRAGRGAPAGDLGRGGEPVA
;
A
#
# COMPACT_ATOMS: atom_id res chain seq x y z
N MET A 1 37.23 -6.31 -2.06
CA MET A 1 37.78 -7.11 -3.17
C MET A 1 37.28 -8.55 -3.16
N ARG A 2 36.97 -9.08 -4.35
CA ARG A 2 36.67 -10.50 -4.62
C ARG A 2 37.88 -11.37 -4.24
N GLN A 3 37.66 -12.48 -3.52
CA GLN A 3 38.74 -13.38 -3.06
C GLN A 3 38.98 -14.57 -3.99
N GLU A 4 37.93 -15.07 -4.64
CA GLU A 4 38.01 -16.17 -5.60
C GLU A 4 38.15 -15.62 -7.01
N TRP A 5 39.19 -16.03 -7.73
CA TRP A 5 39.46 -15.55 -9.08
C TRP A 5 39.63 -16.73 -10.02
N GLU A 6 38.91 -16.68 -11.15
CA GLU A 6 39.16 -17.61 -12.24
C GLU A 6 40.43 -17.20 -13.00
N PRO A 7 41.12 -18.15 -13.68
CA PRO A 7 42.35 -17.86 -14.40
C PRO A 7 42.21 -16.74 -15.45
N GLU A 8 41.07 -16.68 -16.13
CA GLU A 8 40.78 -15.66 -17.15
C GLU A 8 40.66 -14.26 -16.52
N ASP A 9 39.93 -14.15 -15.40
CA ASP A 9 39.78 -12.90 -14.64
C ASP A 9 41.13 -12.40 -14.08
N LEU A 10 42.03 -13.33 -13.68
CA LEU A 10 43.39 -12.99 -13.22
C LEU A 10 44.21 -12.35 -14.33
N ILE A 11 44.11 -12.86 -15.56
CA ILE A 11 44.84 -12.32 -16.70
C ILE A 11 44.29 -10.93 -17.05
N GLU A 12 42.97 -10.76 -17.09
CA GLU A 12 42.38 -9.47 -17.43
C GLU A 12 42.75 -8.38 -16.41
N VAL A 13 42.72 -8.71 -15.11
CA VAL A 13 42.79 -7.71 -14.05
C VAL A 13 44.18 -7.57 -13.42
N TRP A 14 44.97 -8.65 -13.34
CA TRP A 14 46.23 -8.67 -12.59
C TRP A 14 47.49 -8.74 -13.48
N THR A 15 47.34 -8.74 -14.80
CA THR A 15 48.50 -8.60 -15.71
C THR A 15 49.06 -7.18 -15.68
N LEU A 16 50.38 -7.08 -15.55
CA LEU A 16 51.12 -5.82 -15.61
C LEU A 16 51.38 -5.41 -17.05
N VAL A 17 50.99 -4.19 -17.42
CA VAL A 17 51.28 -3.63 -18.75
C VAL A 17 52.66 -2.92 -18.76
N GLU A 18 53.19 -2.62 -19.95
CA GLU A 18 54.56 -2.12 -20.10
C GLU A 18 54.87 -0.88 -19.25
N ASP A 19 53.97 0.10 -19.22
CA ASP A 19 54.12 1.33 -18.43
C ASP A 19 54.17 1.06 -16.92
N GLU A 20 53.48 0.02 -16.45
CA GLU A 20 53.49 -0.41 -15.06
C GLU A 20 54.81 -1.11 -14.70
N VAL A 21 55.33 -1.93 -15.62
CA VAL A 21 56.63 -2.59 -15.47
C VAL A 21 57.77 -1.57 -15.37
N VAL A 22 57.68 -0.45 -16.10
CA VAL A 22 58.65 0.66 -15.99
C VAL A 22 58.70 1.21 -14.55
N ARG A 23 57.56 1.32 -13.87
CA ARG A 23 57.47 1.84 -12.49
C ARG A 23 58.12 0.91 -11.44
N LEU A 24 58.36 -0.35 -11.80
CA LEU A 24 59.02 -1.34 -10.95
C LEU A 24 60.56 -1.32 -11.04
N ARG A 25 61.16 -0.63 -12.02
CA ARG A 25 62.61 -0.72 -12.32
C ARG A 25 63.52 -0.42 -11.13
N ASN A 26 63.12 0.50 -10.25
CA ASN A 26 63.92 0.91 -9.10
C ASN A 26 63.57 0.15 -7.80
N LYS A 27 62.89 -1.00 -7.91
CA LYS A 27 62.37 -1.79 -6.77
C LYS A 27 62.84 -3.24 -6.86
N THR A 28 63.20 -3.82 -5.72
CA THR A 28 63.75 -5.19 -5.59
C THR A 28 63.06 -5.98 -4.49
N GLY A 29 63.15 -7.32 -4.55
CA GLY A 29 62.61 -8.25 -3.54
C GLY A 29 61.15 -7.98 -3.17
N ALA A 30 60.83 -8.09 -1.87
CA ALA A 30 59.52 -7.74 -1.30
C ALA A 30 58.97 -6.39 -1.75
N ASN A 31 59.80 -5.35 -1.92
CA ASN A 31 59.33 -4.02 -2.36
C ASN A 31 58.87 -4.00 -3.82
N ARG A 32 59.46 -4.83 -4.67
CA ARG A 32 59.05 -4.99 -6.08
C ARG A 32 57.68 -5.66 -6.17
N LEU A 33 57.52 -6.79 -5.47
CA LEU A 33 56.25 -7.51 -5.41
C LEU A 33 55.16 -6.65 -4.74
N GLY A 34 55.48 -6.02 -3.61
CA GLY A 34 54.53 -5.18 -2.89
C GLY A 34 54.06 -3.96 -3.68
N PHE A 35 54.94 -3.29 -4.42
CA PHE A 35 54.49 -2.19 -5.30
C PHE A 35 53.56 -2.69 -6.40
N ALA A 36 53.89 -3.81 -7.06
CA ALA A 36 53.06 -4.36 -8.14
C ALA A 36 51.66 -4.75 -7.64
N LEU A 37 51.57 -5.41 -6.48
CA LEU A 37 50.30 -5.78 -5.87
C LEU A 37 49.49 -4.56 -5.45
N LEU A 38 50.12 -3.55 -4.83
CA LEU A 38 49.45 -2.30 -4.48
C LEU A 38 48.94 -1.55 -5.71
N LEU A 39 49.70 -1.56 -6.81
CA LEU A 39 49.33 -0.90 -8.06
C LEU A 39 48.08 -1.54 -8.67
N LYS A 40 48.09 -2.86 -8.88
CA LYS A 40 46.95 -3.60 -9.45
C LYS A 40 45.74 -3.59 -8.53
N PHE A 41 45.95 -3.68 -7.21
CA PHE A 41 44.86 -3.52 -6.25
C PHE A 41 44.21 -2.13 -6.37
N PHE A 42 45.02 -1.08 -6.47
CA PHE A 42 44.53 0.29 -6.60
C PHE A 42 43.78 0.51 -7.92
N GLU A 43 44.21 -0.11 -9.01
CA GLU A 43 43.51 -0.03 -10.30
C GLU A 43 42.06 -0.53 -10.19
N VAL A 44 41.82 -1.60 -9.44
CA VAL A 44 40.48 -2.21 -9.27
C VAL A 44 39.65 -1.49 -8.20
N GLU A 45 40.26 -1.24 -7.04
CA GLU A 45 39.55 -0.77 -5.85
C GLU A 45 39.62 0.75 -5.69
N ALA A 46 40.51 1.44 -6.40
CA ALA A 46 40.84 2.88 -6.28
C ALA A 46 41.31 3.30 -4.87
N ARG A 47 41.64 2.32 -4.01
CA ARG A 47 42.16 2.49 -2.66
C ARG A 47 43.25 1.47 -2.39
N PHE A 48 43.96 1.61 -1.28
CA PHE A 48 44.93 0.60 -0.85
C PHE A 48 44.30 -0.47 0.06
N PRO A 49 44.88 -1.69 0.09
CA PRO A 49 44.47 -2.71 1.04
C PRO A 49 44.81 -2.29 2.48
N GLU A 50 43.97 -2.67 3.43
CA GLU A 50 44.19 -2.41 4.87
C GLU A 50 45.25 -3.35 5.45
N ASN A 51 45.36 -4.57 4.92
CA ASN A 51 46.33 -5.58 5.33
C ASN A 51 46.66 -6.55 4.18
N ALA A 52 47.68 -7.37 4.36
CA ALA A 52 48.14 -8.32 3.34
C ALA A 52 47.10 -9.36 2.92
N GLY A 53 46.20 -9.75 3.84
CA GLY A 53 45.17 -10.76 3.60
C GLY A 53 44.00 -10.26 2.76
N GLU A 54 43.90 -8.96 2.51
CA GLU A 54 42.89 -8.42 1.61
C GLU A 54 43.22 -8.70 0.14
N VAL A 55 44.51 -8.89 -0.18
CA VAL A 55 44.99 -9.26 -1.51
C VAL A 55 44.83 -10.77 -1.70
N PRO A 56 44.10 -11.24 -2.72
CA PRO A 56 43.86 -12.67 -2.93
C PRO A 56 45.15 -13.45 -3.18
N ALA A 57 45.30 -14.61 -2.53
CA ALA A 57 46.48 -15.46 -2.72
C ALA A 57 46.75 -15.87 -4.19
N PRO A 58 45.74 -16.17 -5.04
CA PRO A 58 45.95 -16.43 -6.46
C PRO A 58 46.56 -15.23 -7.20
N ALA A 59 46.13 -14.01 -6.86
CA ALA A 59 46.68 -12.77 -7.43
C ALA A 59 48.13 -12.55 -6.98
N VAL A 60 48.45 -12.82 -5.70
CA VAL A 60 49.84 -12.76 -5.20
C VAL A 60 50.74 -13.70 -5.98
N ALA A 61 50.33 -14.95 -6.15
CA ALA A 61 51.09 -15.95 -6.91
C ALA A 61 51.26 -15.56 -8.38
N TYR A 62 50.21 -15.05 -9.01
CA TYR A 62 50.23 -14.64 -10.42
C TYR A 62 51.15 -13.43 -10.68
N VAL A 63 51.05 -12.38 -9.87
CA VAL A 63 51.90 -11.18 -9.99
C VAL A 63 53.35 -11.50 -9.64
N ALA A 64 53.61 -12.36 -8.65
CA ALA A 64 54.95 -12.82 -8.27
C ALA A 64 55.71 -13.43 -9.46
N GLN A 65 55.04 -14.25 -10.27
CA GLN A 65 55.63 -14.83 -11.48
C GLN A 65 56.02 -13.74 -12.50
N GLN A 66 55.15 -12.75 -12.72
CA GLN A 66 55.41 -11.66 -13.68
C GLN A 66 56.61 -10.80 -13.26
N VAL A 67 56.75 -10.50 -11.97
CA VAL A 67 57.85 -9.65 -11.46
C VAL A 67 59.13 -10.43 -11.15
N LYS A 68 59.11 -11.76 -11.27
CA LYS A 68 60.21 -12.69 -10.98
C LYS A 68 60.70 -12.62 -9.53
N VAL A 69 59.77 -12.56 -8.58
CA VAL A 69 60.04 -12.56 -7.13
C VAL A 69 59.23 -13.70 -6.50
N PRO A 70 59.79 -14.50 -5.57
CA PRO A 70 59.03 -15.53 -4.86
C PRO A 70 57.79 -14.94 -4.18
N ALA A 71 56.64 -15.62 -4.26
CA ALA A 71 55.38 -15.14 -3.65
C ALA A 71 55.50 -14.98 -2.11
N GLU A 72 56.36 -15.77 -1.48
CA GLU A 72 56.66 -15.74 -0.04
C GLU A 72 57.22 -14.39 0.43
N GLU A 73 57.89 -13.64 -0.46
CA GLU A 73 58.40 -12.29 -0.18
C GLU A 73 57.26 -11.30 0.13
N TRP A 74 56.02 -11.61 -0.23
CA TRP A 74 54.87 -10.79 0.16
C TRP A 74 54.71 -10.69 1.68
N ALA A 75 55.02 -11.77 2.41
CA ALA A 75 54.98 -11.77 3.87
C ALA A 75 56.08 -10.90 4.49
N ALA A 76 57.18 -10.68 3.77
CA ALA A 76 58.30 -9.83 4.18
C ALA A 76 58.12 -8.35 3.82
N TYR A 77 57.04 -7.99 3.10
CA TYR A 77 56.77 -6.60 2.74
C TYR A 77 56.41 -5.77 3.98
N ASP A 78 57.13 -4.66 4.17
CA ASP A 78 56.95 -3.80 5.35
C ASP A 78 55.75 -2.85 5.17
N TRP A 79 54.68 -3.14 5.91
CA TRP A 79 53.42 -2.38 5.92
C TRP A 79 53.46 -1.09 6.74
N GLN A 80 54.50 -0.88 7.55
CA GLN A 80 54.67 0.29 8.41
C GLN A 80 55.88 1.14 8.02
N GLY A 81 56.69 0.66 7.07
CA GLY A 81 57.91 1.30 6.63
C GLY A 81 57.72 2.53 5.75
N ARG A 82 58.83 3.21 5.46
CA ARG A 82 58.86 4.37 4.54
C ARG A 82 58.56 3.99 3.09
N ALA A 83 58.84 2.74 2.71
CA ALA A 83 58.63 2.26 1.35
C ALA A 83 57.16 2.26 0.95
N ILE A 84 56.26 1.74 1.80
CA ILE A 84 54.81 1.73 1.51
C ILE A 84 54.23 3.14 1.40
N THR A 85 54.67 4.09 2.22
CA THR A 85 54.22 5.50 2.12
C THR A 85 54.61 6.12 0.77
N ARG A 86 55.86 5.88 0.34
CA ARG A 86 56.33 6.30 -0.98
C ARG A 86 55.57 5.61 -2.10
N HIS A 87 55.37 4.30 -2.02
CA HIS A 87 54.61 3.52 -3.01
C HIS A 87 53.18 4.04 -3.17
N ARG A 88 52.46 4.27 -2.07
CA ARG A 88 51.11 4.83 -2.09
C ARG A 88 51.07 6.21 -2.76
N THR A 89 52.07 7.05 -2.52
CA THR A 89 52.18 8.37 -3.14
C THR A 89 52.43 8.27 -4.65
N GLU A 90 53.37 7.42 -5.06
CA GLU A 90 53.67 7.16 -6.48
C GLU A 90 52.46 6.60 -7.23
N ILE A 91 51.71 5.67 -6.62
CA ILE A 91 50.53 5.05 -7.22
C ILE A 91 49.38 6.04 -7.33
N ARG A 92 49.08 6.82 -6.28
CA ARG A 92 48.05 7.87 -6.35
C ARG A 92 48.34 8.86 -7.48
N ALA A 93 49.59 9.33 -7.58
CA ALA A 93 50.01 10.23 -8.66
C ALA A 93 49.85 9.59 -10.05
N ALA A 94 50.08 8.27 -10.18
CA ALA A 94 49.90 7.55 -11.44
C ALA A 94 48.45 7.58 -11.95
N PHE A 95 47.48 7.43 -11.04
CA PHE A 95 46.05 7.40 -11.36
C PHE A 95 45.36 8.76 -11.24
N GLY A 96 46.10 9.82 -10.91
CA GLY A 96 45.54 11.17 -10.69
C GLY A 96 44.76 11.33 -9.38
N PHE A 97 44.95 10.43 -8.42
CA PHE A 97 44.26 10.46 -7.13
C PHE A 97 45.02 11.26 -6.08
N ARG A 98 44.30 11.72 -5.06
CA ARG A 98 44.87 12.24 -3.80
C ARG A 98 44.35 11.48 -2.59
N ALA A 99 45.09 11.57 -1.48
CA ALA A 99 44.62 11.02 -0.21
C ALA A 99 43.37 11.80 0.25
N GLY A 100 42.39 11.07 0.81
CA GLY A 100 41.21 11.69 1.42
C GLY A 100 41.55 12.37 2.74
N THR A 101 41.03 13.58 2.94
CA THR A 101 41.14 14.35 4.19
C THR A 101 39.94 14.10 5.10
N GLU A 102 39.97 14.63 6.33
CA GLU A 102 38.79 14.66 7.19
C GLU A 102 37.71 15.58 6.62
N GLU A 103 38.10 16.71 6.01
CA GLU A 103 37.18 17.63 5.33
C GLU A 103 36.43 16.96 4.17
N ASP A 104 37.10 16.10 3.39
CA ASP A 104 36.41 15.33 2.34
C ASP A 104 35.35 14.38 2.92
N GLN A 105 35.64 13.76 4.07
CA GLN A 105 34.69 12.87 4.74
C GLN A 105 33.49 13.63 5.28
N GLU A 106 33.70 14.85 5.79
CA GLU A 106 32.63 15.73 6.21
C GLU A 106 31.75 16.12 5.03
N ARG A 107 32.34 16.57 3.91
CA ARG A 107 31.59 16.88 2.67
C ARG A 107 30.82 15.69 2.13
N LEU A 108 31.40 14.49 2.14
CA LEU A 108 30.72 13.25 1.73
C LEU A 108 29.54 12.93 2.66
N ALA A 109 29.69 13.12 3.97
CA ALA A 109 28.61 12.88 4.92
C ALA A 109 27.46 13.89 4.77
N GLU A 110 27.79 15.17 4.59
CA GLU A 110 26.82 16.25 4.35
C GLU A 110 26.05 16.01 3.04
N TRP A 111 26.77 15.69 1.96
CA TRP A 111 26.17 15.35 0.68
C TRP A 111 25.21 14.15 0.80
N LEU A 112 25.64 13.06 1.44
CA LEU A 112 24.79 11.90 1.64
C LEU A 112 23.52 12.26 2.40
N ALA A 113 23.65 13.01 3.49
CA ALA A 113 22.51 13.40 4.32
C ALA A 113 21.53 14.30 3.56
N ALA A 114 22.03 15.23 2.73
CA ALA A 114 21.22 16.20 2.02
C ALA A 114 20.56 15.64 0.75
N GLU A 115 21.27 14.85 -0.04
CA GLU A 115 20.81 14.45 -1.39
C GLU A 115 20.37 12.99 -1.48
N LEU A 116 21.03 12.08 -0.76
CA LEU A 116 20.84 10.64 -0.99
C LEU A 116 19.98 9.95 0.06
N CYS A 117 20.18 10.25 1.34
CA CYS A 117 19.37 9.73 2.46
C CYS A 117 17.85 10.00 2.32
N PRO A 118 17.37 11.12 1.72
CA PRO A 118 15.94 11.33 1.51
C PRO A 118 15.28 10.37 0.51
N VAL A 119 16.07 9.74 -0.38
CA VAL A 119 15.56 8.95 -1.52
C VAL A 119 16.04 7.50 -1.53
N GLU A 120 17.19 7.19 -0.93
CA GLU A 120 17.76 5.85 -0.85
C GLU A 120 17.83 5.36 0.60
N LEU A 121 17.20 4.21 0.84
CA LEU A 121 17.09 3.59 2.17
C LEU A 121 18.07 2.44 2.35
N SER A 122 18.63 1.90 1.26
CA SER A 122 19.60 0.81 1.30
C SER A 122 20.98 1.33 1.71
N ARG A 123 21.44 0.89 2.89
CA ARG A 123 22.79 1.21 3.37
C ARG A 123 23.87 0.75 2.40
N GLU A 124 23.70 -0.39 1.75
CA GLU A 124 24.66 -0.90 0.77
C GLU A 124 24.79 0.03 -0.44
N ARG A 125 23.66 0.56 -0.93
CA ARG A 125 23.67 1.53 -2.03
C ARG A 125 24.26 2.88 -1.61
N LEU A 126 23.99 3.34 -0.39
CA LEU A 126 24.66 4.53 0.16
C LEU A 126 26.18 4.33 0.26
N MET A 127 26.64 3.15 0.71
CA MET A 127 28.07 2.82 0.77
C MET A 127 28.71 2.78 -0.63
N ALA A 128 28.03 2.16 -1.60
CA ALA A 128 28.50 2.14 -2.99
C ALA A 128 28.57 3.56 -3.59
N ALA A 129 27.61 4.42 -3.27
CA ALA A 129 27.58 5.81 -3.72
C ALA A 129 28.75 6.64 -3.16
N VAL A 130 29.15 6.42 -1.90
CA VAL A 130 30.37 7.06 -1.33
C VAL A 130 31.61 6.65 -2.11
N VAL A 131 31.76 5.37 -2.43
CA VAL A 131 32.91 4.86 -3.19
C VAL A 131 32.91 5.44 -4.60
N ALA A 132 31.76 5.44 -5.27
CA ALA A 132 31.60 5.99 -6.62
C ALA A 132 31.92 7.49 -6.66
N ARG A 133 31.39 8.27 -5.72
CA ARG A 133 31.66 9.72 -5.65
C ARG A 133 33.13 10.01 -5.34
N SER A 134 33.74 9.29 -4.39
CA SER A 134 35.17 9.45 -4.10
C SER A 134 36.03 9.21 -5.35
N ARG A 135 35.71 8.17 -6.14
CA ARG A 135 36.40 7.89 -7.40
C ARG A 135 36.23 9.00 -8.42
N ASN A 136 35.02 9.52 -8.60
CA ASN A 136 34.73 10.63 -9.51
C ASN A 136 35.47 11.92 -9.13
N ASP A 137 35.62 12.17 -7.83
CA ASP A 137 36.33 13.33 -7.31
C ASP A 137 37.87 13.13 -7.26
N HIS A 138 38.36 11.99 -7.76
CA HIS A 138 39.76 11.56 -7.68
C HIS A 138 40.33 11.56 -6.25
N ILE A 139 39.49 11.19 -5.29
CA ILE A 139 39.83 11.03 -3.88
C ILE A 139 39.89 9.53 -3.59
N GLU A 140 40.95 9.09 -2.91
CA GLU A 140 41.02 7.70 -2.44
C GLU A 140 39.79 7.37 -1.59
N PRO A 141 38.94 6.40 -2.00
CA PRO A 141 37.78 6.00 -1.22
C PRO A 141 38.21 5.53 0.17
N PRO A 142 37.48 5.92 1.23
CA PRO A 142 37.76 5.42 2.58
C PRO A 142 37.69 3.89 2.63
N ALA A 143 38.40 3.30 3.59
CA ALA A 143 38.28 1.87 3.85
C ALA A 143 36.81 1.48 4.14
N PRO A 144 36.38 0.24 3.84
CA PRO A 144 34.97 -0.17 3.96
C PRO A 144 34.36 0.08 5.34
N ALA A 145 35.12 -0.18 6.42
CA ALA A 145 34.67 0.10 7.79
C ALA A 145 34.45 1.60 8.04
N LYS A 146 35.28 2.45 7.43
CA LYS A 146 35.15 3.91 7.52
C LYS A 146 33.98 4.42 6.69
N VAL A 147 33.75 3.87 5.50
CA VAL A 147 32.55 4.14 4.68
C VAL A 147 31.29 3.78 5.46
N GLN A 148 31.24 2.62 6.11
CA GLN A 148 30.11 2.19 6.92
C GLN A 148 29.82 3.18 8.07
N ARG A 149 30.87 3.66 8.76
CA ARG A 149 30.73 4.67 9.83
C ARG A 149 30.23 6.02 9.28
N LEU A 150 30.76 6.44 8.14
CA LEU A 150 30.37 7.69 7.47
C LEU A 150 28.90 7.65 7.05
N VAL A 151 28.46 6.56 6.39
CA VAL A 151 27.05 6.35 6.05
C VAL A 151 26.18 6.34 7.30
N GLY A 152 26.61 5.66 8.38
CA GLY A 152 25.90 5.65 9.66
C GLY A 152 25.72 7.05 10.26
N ARG A 153 26.75 7.90 10.18
CA ARG A 153 26.69 9.32 10.59
C ARG A 153 25.71 10.10 9.72
N ALA A 154 25.86 10.04 8.39
CA ALA A 154 25.00 10.76 7.46
C ALA A 154 23.51 10.40 7.62
N VAL A 155 23.20 9.12 7.78
CA VAL A 155 21.83 8.65 8.04
C VAL A 155 21.30 9.20 9.37
N LYS A 156 22.11 9.16 10.43
CA LYS A 156 21.72 9.70 11.74
C LYS A 156 21.47 11.21 11.69
N ASP A 157 22.30 11.94 10.97
CA ASP A 157 22.19 13.39 10.82
C ASP A 157 20.94 13.76 9.99
N PHE A 158 20.70 13.03 8.89
CA PHE A 158 19.46 13.13 8.12
C PHE A 158 18.23 12.83 8.97
N GLU A 159 18.19 11.69 9.70
CA GLU A 159 17.05 11.33 10.54
C GLU A 159 16.77 12.40 11.61
N ALA A 160 17.82 12.98 12.21
CA ALA A 160 17.68 14.05 13.18
C ALA A 160 17.10 15.32 12.55
N GLN A 161 17.59 15.73 11.37
CA GLN A 161 17.08 16.89 10.64
C GLN A 161 15.63 16.67 10.17
N PHE A 162 15.34 15.50 9.61
CA PHE A 162 14.01 15.10 9.19
C PHE A 162 13.03 15.20 10.36
N CYS A 163 13.35 14.58 11.51
CA CYS A 163 12.48 14.65 12.69
C CYS A 163 12.24 16.09 13.18
N ARG A 164 13.28 16.93 13.23
CA ARG A 164 13.13 18.33 13.64
C ARG A 164 12.19 19.08 12.69
N SER A 165 12.41 18.96 11.38
CA SER A 165 11.59 19.64 10.37
C SER A 165 10.11 19.25 10.42
N ARG A 166 9.82 17.96 10.69
CA ARG A 166 8.44 17.46 10.81
C ARG A 166 7.79 17.98 12.07
N VAL A 167 8.48 17.93 13.21
CA VAL A 167 7.96 18.47 14.46
C VAL A 167 7.66 19.96 14.34
N GLU A 168 8.55 20.74 13.72
CA GLU A 168 8.38 22.19 13.51
C GLU A 168 7.11 22.53 12.70
N ARG A 169 6.73 21.68 11.74
CA ARG A 169 5.49 21.85 10.95
C ARG A 169 4.21 21.43 11.68
N ILE A 170 4.32 20.73 12.81
CA ILE A 170 3.18 20.23 13.59
C ILE A 170 2.88 21.19 14.75
N SER A 171 1.60 21.57 14.90
CA SER A 171 1.14 22.45 15.98
C SER A 171 1.35 21.83 17.37
N HIS A 172 1.44 22.67 18.41
CA HIS A 172 1.53 22.18 19.80
C HIS A 172 0.34 21.28 20.18
N ALA A 173 -0.87 21.64 19.74
CA ALA A 173 -2.08 20.84 19.97
C ALA A 173 -1.95 19.44 19.35
N THR A 174 -1.57 19.36 18.07
CA THR A 174 -1.35 18.07 17.39
C THR A 174 -0.25 17.25 18.05
N ARG A 175 0.85 17.87 18.51
CA ARG A 175 1.91 17.17 19.26
C ARG A 175 1.36 16.54 20.54
N SER A 176 0.54 17.26 21.31
CA SER A 176 -0.11 16.72 22.51
C SER A 176 -0.99 15.52 22.18
N ARG A 177 -1.86 15.66 21.16
CA ARG A 177 -2.76 14.57 20.76
C ARG A 177 -2.01 13.33 20.27
N LEU A 178 -0.87 13.51 19.59
CA LEU A 178 0.00 12.38 19.19
C LEU A 178 0.62 11.70 20.42
N GLU A 179 1.09 12.45 21.41
CA GLU A 179 1.61 11.89 22.67
C GLU A 179 0.53 11.11 23.43
N ASP A 180 -0.71 11.61 23.45
CA ASP A 180 -1.84 10.97 24.12
C ASP A 180 -2.17 9.59 23.53
N LEU A 181 -1.88 9.35 22.24
CA LEU A 181 -2.02 8.02 21.63
C LEU A 181 -1.13 6.97 22.33
N VAL A 182 0.05 7.38 22.78
CA VAL A 182 1.01 6.50 23.46
C VAL A 182 0.66 6.38 24.93
N VAL A 183 0.37 7.49 25.62
CA VAL A 183 0.07 7.48 27.07
C VAL A 183 -1.24 6.74 27.39
N GLY A 184 -2.27 6.93 26.57
CA GLY A 184 -3.57 6.25 26.71
C GLY A 184 -3.48 4.72 26.55
N SER A 185 -2.33 4.19 26.16
CA SER A 185 -2.11 2.75 26.04
C SER A 185 -1.60 2.05 27.29
N GLY A 186 -1.04 2.80 28.24
CA GLY A 186 -0.52 2.25 29.51
C GLY A 186 -1.57 2.16 30.61
N ALA A 187 -2.60 3.02 30.59
CA ALA A 187 -3.61 3.12 31.64
C ALA A 187 -4.65 1.98 31.63
N GLU A 188 -4.92 1.35 30.47
CA GLU A 188 -5.86 0.22 30.38
C GLU A 188 -5.22 -1.16 30.61
N ALA A 189 -3.90 -1.21 30.80
CA ALA A 189 -3.18 -2.46 31.09
C ALA A 189 -3.07 -2.78 32.60
N GLY A 190 -3.59 -1.90 33.47
CA GLY A 190 -3.58 -2.06 34.92
C GLY A 190 -4.98 -2.26 35.51
N GLU A 191 -5.22 -3.48 36.01
CA GLU A 191 -6.19 -3.84 37.07
C GLU A 191 -7.68 -3.48 36.90
N GLY A 192 -8.47 -4.50 36.52
CA GLY A 192 -9.74 -4.86 37.19
C GLY A 192 -10.92 -3.88 37.18
N ALA A 193 -11.89 -4.14 36.29
CA ALA A 193 -13.30 -3.90 36.60
C ALA A 193 -14.19 -4.92 35.87
N ALA A 194 -14.46 -6.04 36.55
CA ALA A 194 -15.58 -6.89 36.24
C ALA A 194 -16.88 -6.13 36.60
N GLY A 195 -17.42 -5.40 35.63
CA GLY A 195 -18.76 -4.82 35.67
C GLY A 195 -19.57 -5.39 34.51
N GLU A 196 -20.63 -6.13 34.82
CA GLU A 196 -21.57 -6.68 33.85
C GLU A 196 -22.20 -5.55 33.02
N GLY A 197 -21.91 -5.53 31.73
CA GLY A 197 -22.38 -4.50 30.79
C GLY A 197 -21.43 -4.19 29.63
N ALA A 198 -20.25 -4.80 29.56
CA ALA A 198 -19.31 -4.60 28.47
C ALA A 198 -19.76 -5.31 27.18
N VAL A 199 -20.21 -4.51 26.21
CA VAL A 199 -20.33 -4.90 24.80
C VAL A 199 -18.96 -5.43 24.32
N ALA A 200 -18.96 -6.59 23.67
CA ALA A 200 -17.78 -7.35 23.31
C ALA A 200 -16.75 -6.53 22.48
N GLY A 201 -15.65 -6.15 23.13
CA GLY A 201 -14.47 -5.53 22.51
C GLY A 201 -13.42 -5.24 23.57
N GLY A 202 -12.69 -6.28 24.01
CA GLY A 202 -11.68 -6.16 25.07
C GLY A 202 -10.63 -5.07 24.81
N GLY A 203 -10.34 -4.29 25.86
CA GLY A 203 -9.48 -3.10 25.87
C GLY A 203 -8.16 -3.28 25.15
N ARG A 204 -8.14 -2.88 23.89
CA ARG A 204 -6.91 -2.61 23.13
C ARG A 204 -6.69 -1.12 23.22
N SER A 205 -5.46 -0.73 23.54
CA SER A 205 -5.08 0.67 23.46
C SER A 205 -5.38 1.26 22.09
N HIS A 206 -5.79 2.54 22.05
CA HIS A 206 -6.08 3.24 20.79
C HIS A 206 -4.93 3.14 19.77
N PHE A 207 -3.69 3.12 20.25
CA PHE A 207 -2.51 2.90 19.41
C PHE A 207 -2.45 1.49 18.80
N ALA A 208 -2.79 0.45 19.55
CA ALA A 208 -2.86 -0.91 19.01
C ALA A 208 -4.00 -1.05 18.00
N GLU A 209 -5.17 -0.47 18.31
CA GLU A 209 -6.33 -0.48 17.42
C GLU A 209 -6.04 0.23 16.09
N LEU A 210 -5.29 1.34 16.12
CA LEU A 210 -4.89 2.08 14.91
C LEU A 210 -4.12 1.20 13.91
N LYS A 211 -3.29 0.29 14.41
CA LYS A 211 -2.45 -0.60 13.60
C LYS A 211 -3.20 -1.79 13.01
N THR A 212 -4.37 -2.12 13.56
CA THR A 212 -5.13 -3.28 13.10
C THR A 212 -5.98 -2.98 11.89
N ASP A 213 -6.02 -3.93 10.97
CA ASP A 213 -6.93 -3.94 9.81
C ASP A 213 -8.37 -4.21 10.25
N PRO A 214 -9.36 -3.85 9.41
CA PRO A 214 -10.77 -4.10 9.71
C PRO A 214 -11.09 -5.57 9.97
N GLY A 215 -12.07 -5.80 10.84
CA GLY A 215 -12.66 -7.11 11.07
C GLY A 215 -13.55 -7.60 9.92
N ALA A 216 -14.23 -8.73 10.14
CA ALA A 216 -15.08 -9.34 9.12
C ALA A 216 -16.22 -8.40 8.64
N PRO A 217 -16.60 -8.43 7.35
CA PRO A 217 -17.58 -7.49 6.79
C PRO A 217 -18.94 -7.51 7.51
N GLY A 218 -19.21 -6.40 8.22
CA GLY A 218 -20.38 -6.21 9.05
C GLY A 218 -20.52 -4.75 9.48
N LEU A 219 -21.69 -4.39 10.02
CA LEU A 219 -21.97 -3.02 10.46
C LEU A 219 -21.03 -2.60 11.60
N GLU A 220 -20.77 -3.49 12.55
CA GLU A 220 -19.86 -3.20 13.68
C GLU A 220 -18.43 -2.87 13.21
N SER A 221 -17.88 -3.65 12.26
CA SER A 221 -16.55 -3.37 11.70
C SER A 221 -16.51 -2.06 10.92
N LEU A 222 -17.58 -1.73 10.19
CA LEU A 222 -17.69 -0.44 9.51
C LEU A 222 -17.72 0.72 10.51
N MET A 223 -18.48 0.61 11.60
CA MET A 223 -18.55 1.65 12.64
C MET A 223 -17.23 1.78 13.39
N ALA A 224 -16.53 0.68 13.64
CA ALA A 224 -15.20 0.71 14.22
C ALA A 224 -14.20 1.45 13.31
N GLU A 225 -14.22 1.21 11.99
CA GLU A 225 -13.36 1.93 11.04
C GLU A 225 -13.71 3.41 10.92
N VAL A 226 -15.01 3.79 10.95
CA VAL A 226 -15.41 5.21 11.02
C VAL A 226 -14.80 5.87 12.24
N ASN A 227 -15.00 5.29 13.43
CA ASN A 227 -14.49 5.86 14.68
C ASN A 227 -12.95 5.95 14.65
N LYS A 228 -12.28 4.95 14.06
CA LYS A 228 -10.83 4.97 13.87
C LYS A 228 -10.38 6.12 12.96
N LEU A 229 -11.08 6.34 11.84
CA LEU A 229 -10.80 7.44 10.92
C LEU A 229 -11.02 8.81 11.58
N GLU A 230 -12.11 8.98 12.32
CA GLU A 230 -12.42 10.21 13.05
C GLU A 230 -11.34 10.52 14.10
N ARG A 231 -10.89 9.53 14.87
CA ARG A 231 -9.78 9.70 15.82
C ARG A 231 -8.49 10.14 15.15
N VAL A 232 -8.13 9.54 14.01
CA VAL A 232 -6.93 9.93 13.25
C VAL A 232 -7.05 11.36 12.73
N ARG A 233 -8.23 11.76 12.23
CA ARG A 233 -8.46 13.13 11.75
C ARG A 233 -8.48 14.16 12.88
N TRP A 234 -8.95 13.78 14.07
CA TRP A 234 -8.93 14.65 15.24
C TRP A 234 -7.51 15.04 15.68
N LEU A 235 -6.48 14.31 15.24
CA LEU A 235 -5.10 14.72 15.42
C LEU A 235 -4.80 16.06 14.71
N GLU A 236 -5.52 16.38 13.63
CA GLU A 236 -5.32 17.56 12.79
C GLU A 236 -3.88 17.61 12.25
N LEU A 237 -3.41 16.50 11.68
CA LEU A 237 -2.13 16.47 10.98
C LEU A 237 -2.19 17.38 9.73
N PRO A 238 -1.18 18.24 9.49
CA PRO A 238 -1.11 19.00 8.25
C PRO A 238 -1.10 18.08 7.03
N ALA A 239 -1.95 18.37 6.04
CA ALA A 239 -2.08 17.53 4.84
C ALA A 239 -0.79 17.48 4.01
N ASP A 240 0.02 18.54 4.08
CA ASP A 240 1.29 18.72 3.38
C ASP A 240 2.52 18.34 4.22
N LEU A 241 2.32 17.73 5.40
CA LEU A 241 3.41 17.40 6.34
C LEU A 241 4.55 16.61 5.69
N PHE A 242 4.21 15.71 4.76
CA PHE A 242 5.16 14.87 4.03
C PHE A 242 5.19 15.13 2.51
N ALA A 243 4.60 16.23 2.02
CA ALA A 243 4.50 16.51 0.58
C ALA A 243 5.86 16.75 -0.11
N ASP A 244 6.90 17.10 0.66
CA ASP A 244 8.27 17.36 0.20
C ASP A 244 9.20 16.13 0.24
N VAL A 245 8.68 14.94 0.51
CA VAL A 245 9.48 13.69 0.55
C VAL A 245 8.83 12.55 -0.22
N SER A 246 9.63 11.54 -0.56
CA SER A 246 9.15 10.36 -1.26
C SER A 246 8.20 9.53 -0.40
N GLU A 247 7.15 8.97 -1.03
CA GLU A 247 6.21 8.04 -0.38
C GLU A 247 6.93 6.84 0.24
N LYS A 248 7.98 6.34 -0.43
CA LYS A 248 8.82 5.23 0.06
C LYS A 248 9.48 5.53 1.40
N LEU A 249 9.94 6.76 1.62
CA LEU A 249 10.49 7.17 2.91
C LEU A 249 9.39 7.17 3.97
N VAL A 250 8.24 7.79 3.69
CA VAL A 250 7.11 7.85 4.64
C VAL A 250 6.65 6.44 5.02
N GLU A 251 6.54 5.54 4.05
CA GLU A 251 6.19 4.14 4.27
C GLU A 251 7.21 3.41 5.15
N ALA A 252 8.51 3.67 4.95
CA ALA A 252 9.54 3.09 5.81
C ALA A 252 9.42 3.57 7.27
N TRP A 253 9.12 4.85 7.50
CA TRP A 253 8.86 5.39 8.83
C TRP A 253 7.58 4.83 9.46
N ARG A 254 6.49 4.71 8.68
CA ARG A 254 5.26 4.03 9.10
C ARG A 254 5.50 2.56 9.45
N ALA A 255 6.28 1.84 8.65
CA ALA A 255 6.63 0.44 8.89
C ALA A 255 7.46 0.27 10.18
N GLN A 256 8.37 1.22 10.47
CA GLN A 256 9.09 1.23 11.75
C GLN A 256 8.12 1.47 12.91
N ALA A 257 7.30 2.51 12.84
CA ALA A 257 6.31 2.84 13.88
C ALA A 257 5.33 1.68 14.16
N SER A 258 4.96 0.94 13.11
CA SER A 258 4.07 -0.23 13.21
C SER A 258 4.66 -1.35 14.05
N LYS A 259 5.98 -1.54 14.02
CA LYS A 259 6.70 -2.56 14.81
C LYS A 259 6.92 -2.17 16.27
N GLU A 260 6.76 -0.89 16.61
CA GLU A 260 7.03 -0.39 17.96
C GLU A 260 5.89 -0.63 18.94
N TYR A 261 6.25 -0.86 20.20
CA TYR A 261 5.32 -0.88 21.33
C TYR A 261 5.28 0.50 22.00
N PRO A 262 4.17 0.87 22.66
CA PRO A 262 4.09 2.17 23.35
C PRO A 262 5.25 2.46 24.30
N ALA A 263 5.64 1.49 25.13
CA ALA A 263 6.77 1.63 26.04
C ALA A 263 8.10 1.92 25.34
N ASN A 264 8.31 1.42 24.12
CA ASN A 264 9.49 1.76 23.33
C ASN A 264 9.43 3.20 22.84
N LEU A 265 8.27 3.64 22.35
CA LEU A 265 8.05 5.01 21.89
C LEU A 265 8.26 6.02 23.02
N GLU A 266 7.76 5.74 24.22
CA GLU A 266 7.95 6.59 25.40
C GLU A 266 9.44 6.85 25.72
N ARG A 267 10.28 5.83 25.53
CA ARG A 267 11.74 5.92 25.75
C ARG A 267 12.49 6.63 24.62
N MET A 268 11.86 6.83 23.46
CA MET A 268 12.49 7.53 22.34
C MET A 268 12.57 9.04 22.59
N LYS A 269 13.54 9.69 21.92
CA LYS A 269 13.61 11.14 21.88
C LYS A 269 12.29 11.70 21.30
N PRO A 270 11.71 12.78 21.87
CA PRO A 270 10.40 13.30 21.48
C PRO A 270 10.27 13.54 19.97
N ALA A 271 11.29 14.12 19.34
CA ALA A 271 11.23 14.41 17.91
C ALA A 271 11.10 13.16 17.03
N ARG A 272 11.82 12.07 17.38
CA ARG A 272 11.73 10.79 16.67
C ARG A 272 10.38 10.13 16.91
N ARG A 273 9.92 10.10 18.17
CA ARG A 273 8.61 9.55 18.55
C ARG A 273 7.49 10.24 17.77
N LEU A 274 7.42 11.57 17.83
CA LEU A 274 6.37 12.35 17.16
C LEU A 274 6.38 12.15 15.64
N THR A 275 7.57 12.08 15.03
CA THR A 275 7.69 11.84 13.58
C THR A 275 7.21 10.44 13.19
N LEU A 276 7.53 9.41 13.98
CA LEU A 276 7.03 8.05 13.77
C LEU A 276 5.50 7.98 13.91
N LEU A 277 4.95 8.60 14.94
CA LEU A 277 3.50 8.65 15.16
C LEU A 277 2.79 9.40 14.04
N ALA A 278 3.34 10.55 13.61
CA ALA A 278 2.79 11.32 12.51
C ALA A 278 2.83 10.55 11.19
N ALA A 279 3.95 9.86 10.87
CA ALA A 279 4.05 9.03 9.67
C ALA A 279 3.06 7.86 9.71
N LEU A 280 2.93 7.18 10.85
CA LEU A 280 1.94 6.12 11.04
C LEU A 280 0.53 6.64 10.79
N CYS A 281 0.14 7.74 11.45
CA CYS A 281 -1.22 8.27 11.35
C CYS A 281 -1.52 8.83 9.95
N HIS A 282 -0.54 9.48 9.31
CA HIS A 282 -0.68 10.01 7.95
C HIS A 282 -1.01 8.91 6.95
N VAL A 283 -0.23 7.82 6.95
CA VAL A 283 -0.47 6.68 6.04
C VAL A 283 -1.73 5.91 6.45
N ARG A 284 -1.93 5.66 7.76
CA ARG A 284 -3.13 4.95 8.24
C ARG A 284 -4.42 5.69 7.93
N GLN A 285 -4.42 7.01 7.85
CA GLN A 285 -5.61 7.76 7.44
C GLN A 285 -6.08 7.33 6.04
N THR A 286 -5.15 7.15 5.09
CA THR A 286 -5.45 6.67 3.73
C THR A 286 -5.87 5.20 3.76
N GLU A 287 -5.09 4.33 4.42
CA GLU A 287 -5.40 2.89 4.50
C GLU A 287 -6.77 2.61 5.14
N ILE A 288 -7.14 3.36 6.18
CA ILE A 288 -8.45 3.26 6.83
C ILE A 288 -9.55 3.77 5.90
N THR A 289 -9.30 4.84 5.16
CA THR A 289 -10.25 5.37 4.18
C THR A 289 -10.54 4.32 3.09
N ASP A 290 -9.52 3.67 2.55
CA ASP A 290 -9.66 2.60 1.56
C ASP A 290 -10.40 1.39 2.15
N SER A 291 -9.99 0.96 3.34
CA SER A 291 -10.65 -0.12 4.09
C SER A 291 -12.14 0.15 4.34
N LEU A 292 -12.49 1.40 4.65
CA LEU A 292 -13.87 1.82 4.88
C LEU A 292 -14.71 1.71 3.59
N VAL A 293 -14.15 2.11 2.45
CA VAL A 293 -14.79 1.99 1.13
C VAL A 293 -15.01 0.52 0.78
N ASP A 294 -14.00 -0.33 0.99
CA ASP A 294 -14.10 -1.77 0.73
C ASP A 294 -15.15 -2.45 1.63
N LEU A 295 -15.15 -2.14 2.93
CA LEU A 295 -16.17 -2.64 3.86
C LEU A 295 -17.58 -2.21 3.44
N PHE A 296 -17.74 -0.96 3.01
CA PHE A 296 -19.01 -0.44 2.53
C PHE A 296 -19.49 -1.20 1.28
N ILE A 297 -18.62 -1.40 0.28
CA ILE A 297 -18.93 -2.16 -0.93
C ILE A 297 -19.34 -3.60 -0.59
N GLN A 298 -18.57 -4.27 0.28
CA GLN A 298 -18.86 -5.64 0.68
C GLN A 298 -20.19 -5.75 1.45
N LEU A 299 -20.48 -4.80 2.33
CA LEU A 299 -21.72 -4.78 3.10
C LEU A 299 -22.94 -4.54 2.20
N VAL A 300 -22.83 -3.65 1.21
CA VAL A 300 -23.84 -3.44 0.16
C VAL A 300 -24.14 -4.75 -0.57
N LEU A 301 -23.11 -5.43 -1.08
CA LEU A 301 -23.25 -6.69 -1.82
C LEU A 301 -23.88 -7.80 -0.97
N LYS A 302 -23.48 -7.89 0.31
CA LYS A 302 -24.02 -8.86 1.27
C LYS A 302 -25.49 -8.63 1.57
N ILE A 303 -25.94 -7.37 1.69
CA ILE A 303 -27.35 -7.02 1.89
C ILE A 303 -28.18 -7.46 0.67
N ASN A 304 -27.71 -7.17 -0.55
CA ASN A 304 -28.43 -7.57 -1.77
C ASN A 304 -28.56 -9.08 -1.88
N THR A 305 -27.43 -9.78 -1.74
CA THR A 305 -27.39 -11.25 -1.83
C THR A 305 -28.31 -11.88 -0.78
N ARG A 306 -28.38 -11.31 0.43
CA ARG A 306 -29.27 -11.81 1.49
C ARG A 306 -30.75 -11.58 1.16
N ALA A 307 -31.08 -10.44 0.53
CA ALA A 307 -32.45 -10.14 0.13
C ALA A 307 -32.92 -11.07 -1.01
N GLU A 308 -32.08 -11.27 -2.04
CA GLU A 308 -32.34 -12.21 -3.13
C GLU A 308 -32.57 -13.63 -2.59
N ARG A 309 -31.64 -14.14 -1.76
CA ARG A 309 -31.77 -15.46 -1.12
C ARG A 309 -33.04 -15.60 -0.28
N LYS A 310 -33.46 -14.53 0.42
CA LYS A 310 -34.69 -14.56 1.21
C LYS A 310 -35.91 -14.71 0.30
N VAL A 311 -35.97 -13.97 -0.80
CA VAL A 311 -37.08 -14.08 -1.76
C VAL A 311 -37.04 -15.40 -2.51
N ASP A 312 -35.87 -15.88 -2.93
CA ASP A 312 -35.73 -17.21 -3.54
C ASP A 312 -36.27 -18.29 -2.61
N LYS A 313 -35.96 -18.21 -1.31
CA LYS A 313 -36.47 -19.16 -0.32
C LYS A 313 -37.99 -19.07 -0.16
N GLU A 314 -38.56 -17.86 -0.14
CA GLU A 314 -40.00 -17.63 -0.04
C GLU A 314 -40.74 -18.12 -1.31
N LEU A 315 -40.24 -17.79 -2.51
CA LEU A 315 -40.82 -18.25 -3.77
C LEU A 315 -40.68 -19.75 -3.95
N ASN A 316 -39.52 -20.35 -3.63
CA ASN A 316 -39.36 -21.79 -3.68
C ASN A 316 -40.31 -22.51 -2.72
N ALA A 317 -40.59 -21.92 -1.54
CA ALA A 317 -41.59 -22.45 -0.62
C ALA A 317 -43.03 -22.31 -1.16
N GLU A 318 -43.35 -21.23 -1.89
CA GLU A 318 -44.64 -21.06 -2.58
C GLU A 318 -44.78 -22.02 -3.77
N LEU A 319 -43.74 -22.21 -4.58
CA LEU A 319 -43.72 -23.14 -5.71
C LEU A 319 -43.87 -24.60 -5.27
N LYS A 320 -43.23 -25.01 -4.17
CA LYS A 320 -43.43 -26.35 -3.57
C LYS A 320 -44.88 -26.62 -3.15
N LYS A 321 -45.71 -25.59 -2.95
CA LYS A 321 -47.15 -25.75 -2.66
C LYS A 321 -47.99 -25.99 -3.92
N ILE A 322 -47.49 -25.65 -5.12
CA ILE A 322 -48.19 -25.83 -6.39
C ILE A 322 -47.76 -27.17 -7.02
N ARG A 323 -48.27 -28.28 -6.48
CA ARG A 323 -47.92 -29.67 -6.83
C ARG A 323 -48.19 -30.12 -8.30
N GLY A 324 -48.52 -29.22 -9.23
CA GLY A 324 -48.90 -29.59 -10.61
C GLY A 324 -48.02 -29.03 -11.74
N LYS A 325 -47.15 -28.04 -11.47
CA LYS A 325 -46.42 -27.31 -12.52
C LYS A 325 -45.14 -27.99 -12.98
N GLU A 326 -44.38 -28.55 -12.04
CA GLU A 326 -43.16 -29.32 -12.35
C GLU A 326 -43.48 -30.52 -13.24
N GLY A 327 -44.59 -31.22 -12.97
CA GLY A 327 -45.07 -32.30 -13.82
C GLY A 327 -45.49 -31.86 -15.22
N MET A 328 -45.97 -30.62 -15.40
CA MET A 328 -46.34 -30.10 -16.72
C MET A 328 -45.11 -29.66 -17.52
N LEU A 329 -44.11 -29.04 -16.88
CA LEU A 329 -42.83 -28.70 -17.51
C LEU A 329 -42.04 -29.95 -17.92
N LEU A 330 -42.06 -30.99 -17.08
CA LEU A 330 -41.44 -32.28 -17.40
C LEU A 330 -42.08 -32.92 -18.63
N ARG A 331 -43.41 -32.96 -18.72
CA ARG A 331 -44.12 -33.48 -19.89
C ARG A 331 -43.83 -32.69 -21.17
N VAL A 332 -43.67 -31.36 -21.07
CA VAL A 332 -43.25 -30.52 -22.22
C VAL A 332 -41.84 -30.90 -22.68
N ALA A 333 -40.91 -31.06 -21.75
CA ALA A 333 -39.54 -31.46 -22.05
C ALA A 333 -39.49 -32.86 -22.67
N GLU A 334 -40.22 -33.83 -22.11
CA GLU A 334 -40.35 -35.20 -22.64
C GLU A 334 -40.96 -35.24 -24.03
N ALA A 335 -42.00 -34.43 -24.28
CA ALA A 335 -42.63 -34.33 -25.60
C ALA A 335 -41.69 -33.70 -26.64
N ALA A 336 -40.97 -32.63 -26.27
CA ALA A 336 -40.00 -31.98 -27.14
C ALA A 336 -38.81 -32.90 -27.49
N LEU A 337 -38.34 -33.70 -26.53
CA LEU A 337 -37.25 -34.67 -26.74
C LEU A 337 -37.69 -35.89 -27.54
N SER A 338 -38.93 -36.34 -27.36
CA SER A 338 -39.50 -37.49 -28.08
C SER A 338 -39.72 -37.20 -29.56
N GLU A 339 -40.02 -35.95 -29.94
CA GLU A 339 -40.19 -35.57 -31.34
C GLU A 339 -39.56 -34.19 -31.68
N PRO A 340 -38.22 -34.13 -31.85
CA PRO A 340 -37.47 -32.86 -31.96
C PRO A 340 -37.78 -32.04 -33.21
N SER A 341 -38.20 -32.70 -34.30
CA SER A 341 -38.54 -32.06 -35.58
C SER A 341 -40.03 -31.73 -35.70
N GLY A 342 -40.84 -32.05 -34.69
CA GLY A 342 -42.28 -31.81 -34.70
C GLY A 342 -42.63 -30.34 -34.42
N THR A 343 -43.74 -29.87 -35.01
CA THR A 343 -44.21 -28.49 -34.76
C THR A 343 -44.79 -28.35 -33.33
N VAL A 344 -44.58 -27.20 -32.70
CA VAL A 344 -45.09 -26.88 -31.34
C VAL A 344 -46.59 -27.16 -31.21
N ARG A 345 -47.36 -26.88 -32.27
CA ARG A 345 -48.80 -27.12 -32.33
C ARG A 345 -49.17 -28.60 -32.25
N ARG A 346 -48.36 -29.50 -32.83
CA ARG A 346 -48.60 -30.94 -32.83
C ARG A 346 -48.04 -31.62 -31.58
N VAL A 347 -46.87 -31.19 -31.11
CA VAL A 347 -46.12 -31.90 -30.06
C VAL A 347 -46.39 -31.34 -28.67
N ILE A 348 -46.41 -30.01 -28.51
CA ILE A 348 -46.42 -29.37 -27.20
C ILE A 348 -47.85 -29.03 -26.75
N TYR A 349 -48.69 -28.47 -27.63
CA TYR A 349 -50.05 -28.06 -27.25
C TYR A 349 -50.91 -29.18 -26.66
N PRO A 350 -50.94 -30.42 -27.20
CA PRO A 350 -51.76 -31.48 -26.62
C PRO A 350 -51.33 -31.84 -25.19
N VAL A 351 -50.02 -31.78 -24.92
CA VAL A 351 -49.40 -32.22 -23.67
C VAL A 351 -49.62 -31.24 -22.52
N VAL A 352 -49.75 -29.95 -22.85
CA VAL A 352 -50.05 -28.86 -21.89
C VAL A 352 -51.53 -28.49 -21.80
N GLY A 353 -52.41 -29.19 -22.52
CA GLY A 353 -53.86 -28.90 -22.53
C GLY A 353 -54.25 -27.69 -23.39
N GLY A 354 -53.46 -27.34 -24.40
CA GLY A 354 -53.78 -26.39 -25.46
C GLY A 354 -52.92 -25.11 -25.50
N GLU A 355 -53.02 -24.36 -26.61
CA GLU A 355 -52.31 -23.09 -26.82
C GLU A 355 -52.64 -22.05 -25.73
N LYS A 356 -53.90 -21.97 -25.32
CA LYS A 356 -54.37 -21.04 -24.27
C LYS A 356 -53.67 -21.30 -22.94
N THR A 357 -53.47 -22.57 -22.59
CA THR A 357 -52.79 -22.97 -21.35
C THR A 357 -51.30 -22.65 -21.41
N LEU A 358 -50.64 -22.86 -22.56
CA LEU A 358 -49.24 -22.47 -22.73
C LEU A 358 -49.05 -20.93 -22.69
N LYS A 359 -49.95 -20.17 -23.32
CA LYS A 359 -49.96 -18.70 -23.24
C LYS A 359 -50.20 -18.23 -21.79
N ALA A 360 -51.11 -18.88 -21.05
CA ALA A 360 -51.36 -18.59 -19.65
C ALA A 360 -50.12 -18.89 -18.77
N LEU A 361 -49.43 -20.01 -19.01
CA LEU A 361 -48.17 -20.35 -18.32
C LEU A 361 -47.05 -19.36 -18.61
N ALA A 362 -46.89 -18.93 -19.88
CA ALA A 362 -45.91 -17.92 -20.24
C ALA A 362 -46.21 -16.55 -19.63
N ALA A 363 -47.49 -16.12 -19.65
CA ALA A 363 -47.94 -14.90 -18.99
C ALA A 363 -47.76 -14.98 -17.46
N GLU A 364 -48.01 -16.14 -16.86
CA GLU A 364 -47.77 -16.37 -15.44
C GLU A 364 -46.28 -16.38 -15.09
N ALA A 365 -45.41 -16.95 -15.92
CA ALA A 365 -43.97 -16.93 -15.72
C ALA A 365 -43.41 -15.49 -15.81
N ALA A 366 -43.84 -14.71 -16.80
CA ALA A 366 -43.51 -13.29 -16.89
C ALA A 366 -44.05 -12.50 -15.68
N ALA A 367 -45.28 -12.78 -15.25
CA ALA A 367 -45.85 -12.17 -14.05
C ALA A 367 -45.10 -12.59 -12.77
N ASN A 368 -44.57 -13.80 -12.70
CA ASN A 368 -43.75 -14.28 -11.59
C ASN A 368 -42.38 -13.60 -11.54
N GLU A 369 -41.75 -13.32 -12.69
CA GLU A 369 -40.50 -12.54 -12.72
C GLU A 369 -40.74 -11.09 -12.25
N VAL A 370 -41.84 -10.47 -12.66
CA VAL A 370 -42.25 -9.14 -12.18
C VAL A 370 -42.57 -9.17 -10.67
N ARG A 371 -43.28 -10.20 -10.19
CA ARG A 371 -43.56 -10.40 -8.75
C ARG A 371 -42.30 -10.68 -7.95
N TYR A 372 -41.36 -11.46 -8.48
CA TYR A 372 -40.06 -11.72 -7.85
C TYR A 372 -39.30 -10.41 -7.66
N LYS A 373 -39.12 -9.63 -8.75
CA LYS A 373 -38.48 -8.32 -8.69
C LYS A 373 -39.19 -7.39 -7.71
N ALA A 374 -40.52 -7.38 -7.67
CA ALA A 374 -41.29 -6.61 -6.70
C ALA A 374 -41.08 -7.07 -5.25
N ARG A 375 -41.03 -8.39 -4.99
CA ARG A 375 -40.80 -8.94 -3.64
C ARG A 375 -39.37 -8.67 -3.16
N VAL A 376 -38.37 -8.83 -4.03
CA VAL A 376 -36.97 -8.47 -3.74
C VAL A 376 -36.90 -6.99 -3.38
N ARG A 377 -37.59 -6.11 -4.11
CA ARG A 377 -37.67 -4.67 -3.76
C ARG A 377 -38.26 -4.43 -2.38
N THR A 378 -39.33 -5.11 -1.99
CA THR A 378 -39.94 -4.96 -0.65
C THR A 378 -39.00 -5.42 0.47
N VAL A 379 -38.31 -6.55 0.27
CA VAL A 379 -37.33 -7.07 1.23
C VAL A 379 -36.11 -6.15 1.32
N LEU A 380 -35.64 -5.63 0.19
CA LEU A 380 -34.58 -4.62 0.15
C LEU A 380 -35.04 -3.35 0.87
N ARG A 381 -36.22 -2.80 0.57
CA ARG A 381 -36.73 -1.58 1.23
C ARG A 381 -36.72 -1.69 2.77
N SER A 382 -37.18 -2.81 3.32
CA SER A 382 -37.18 -3.06 4.78
C SER A 382 -35.79 -3.34 5.36
N SER A 383 -34.90 -3.99 4.61
CA SER A 383 -33.51 -4.23 5.04
C SER A 383 -32.68 -2.95 4.99
N TYR A 384 -32.91 -2.11 3.98
CA TYR A 384 -32.27 -0.82 3.82
C TYR A 384 -32.80 0.18 4.85
N SER A 385 -34.10 0.32 5.10
CA SER A 385 -34.60 1.33 6.05
C SER A 385 -33.98 1.23 7.47
N ALA A 386 -33.83 0.01 8.01
CA ALA A 386 -33.28 -0.19 9.36
C ALA A 386 -31.74 -0.19 9.40
N HIS A 387 -31.08 -0.87 8.45
CA HIS A 387 -29.62 -1.11 8.49
C HIS A 387 -28.83 0.00 7.79
N TRP A 388 -29.40 0.59 6.74
CA TRP A 388 -28.77 1.64 5.92
C TRP A 388 -28.69 2.98 6.64
N ARG A 389 -29.65 3.33 7.50
CA ARG A 389 -29.60 4.59 8.26
C ARG A 389 -28.42 4.62 9.22
N ARG A 390 -28.20 3.52 9.95
CA ARG A 390 -27.05 3.38 10.85
C ARG A 390 -25.74 3.39 10.09
N MET A 391 -25.70 2.78 8.91
CA MET A 391 -24.51 2.75 8.05
C MET A 391 -24.19 4.10 7.38
N LEU A 392 -25.20 4.77 6.80
CA LEU A 392 -25.02 6.02 6.05
C LEU A 392 -25.02 7.28 6.90
N SER A 393 -25.41 7.25 8.17
CA SER A 393 -25.31 8.46 8.98
C SER A 393 -23.85 8.91 9.17
N PRO A 394 -22.88 8.03 9.49
CA PRO A 394 -21.51 8.45 9.70
C PRO A 394 -20.66 8.57 8.42
N LEU A 395 -20.92 7.74 7.40
CA LEU A 395 -20.06 7.68 6.19
C LEU A 395 -19.94 9.00 5.42
N PRO A 396 -21.00 9.80 5.21
CA PRO A 396 -20.92 11.04 4.44
C PRO A 396 -20.20 12.18 5.18
N GLY A 397 -20.12 12.10 6.52
CA GLY A 397 -19.27 12.98 7.33
C GLY A 397 -17.82 12.47 7.38
N ALA A 398 -17.63 11.14 7.36
CA ALA A 398 -16.32 10.50 7.34
C ALA A 398 -15.66 10.46 5.95
N LEU A 399 -16.40 10.58 4.84
CA LEU A 399 -15.85 10.52 3.48
C LEU A 399 -16.17 11.78 2.68
N GLU A 400 -15.12 12.43 2.19
CA GLU A 400 -15.24 13.51 1.21
C GLU A 400 -15.18 12.89 -0.21
N LEU A 401 -16.31 12.90 -0.91
CA LEU A 401 -16.40 12.37 -2.27
C LEU A 401 -16.18 13.52 -3.26
N LYS A 402 -15.22 13.37 -4.17
CA LYS A 402 -14.94 14.32 -5.25
C LYS A 402 -15.00 13.60 -6.58
N CYS A 403 -15.63 14.22 -7.59
CA CYS A 403 -15.70 13.67 -8.93
C CYS A 403 -15.59 14.79 -9.96
N ASN A 404 -14.57 14.71 -10.83
CA ASN A 404 -14.36 15.68 -11.91
C ASN A 404 -15.09 15.29 -13.21
N ASN A 405 -15.68 14.10 -13.26
CA ASN A 405 -16.44 13.63 -14.41
C ASN A 405 -17.88 14.16 -14.35
N THR A 406 -18.22 15.02 -15.31
CA THR A 406 -19.54 15.67 -15.41
C THR A 406 -20.69 14.68 -15.59
N ALA A 407 -20.45 13.48 -16.15
CA ALA A 407 -21.46 12.44 -16.30
C ALA A 407 -21.98 11.92 -14.94
N TYR A 408 -21.17 12.01 -13.88
CA TYR A 408 -21.56 11.62 -12.52
C TYR A 408 -22.01 12.80 -11.65
N ARG A 409 -22.18 14.00 -12.22
CA ARG A 409 -22.66 15.15 -11.46
C ARG A 409 -24.02 14.92 -10.77
N PRO A 410 -25.03 14.32 -11.43
CA PRO A 410 -26.31 14.02 -10.78
C PRO A 410 -26.18 13.13 -9.54
N VAL A 411 -25.19 12.24 -9.52
CA VAL A 411 -24.88 11.39 -8.35
C VAL A 411 -24.33 12.23 -7.20
N MET A 412 -23.41 13.16 -7.48
CA MET A 412 -22.85 14.04 -6.46
C MET A 412 -23.94 14.91 -5.84
N ASP A 413 -24.79 15.51 -6.67
CA ASP A 413 -25.92 16.32 -6.21
C ASP A 413 -26.91 15.47 -5.37
N ALA A 414 -27.11 14.20 -5.73
CA ALA A 414 -27.93 13.27 -4.94
C ALA A 414 -27.32 13.02 -3.55
N ILE A 415 -26.00 12.81 -3.48
CA ILE A 415 -25.30 12.58 -2.21
C ILE A 415 -25.37 13.82 -1.33
N ASP A 416 -25.18 15.01 -1.88
CA ASP A 416 -25.26 16.28 -1.14
C ASP A 416 -26.67 16.54 -0.61
N LEU A 417 -27.71 16.26 -1.42
CA LEU A 417 -29.09 16.29 -0.96
C LEU A 417 -29.33 15.27 0.18
N LEU A 418 -28.80 14.05 0.04
CA LEU A 418 -28.93 13.02 1.06
C LEU A 418 -28.24 13.40 2.38
N LYS A 419 -27.08 14.06 2.33
CA LYS A 419 -26.36 14.61 3.50
C LYS A 419 -27.23 15.60 4.28
N ARG A 420 -27.81 16.60 3.61
CA ARG A 420 -28.69 17.62 4.25
C ARG A 420 -29.87 16.99 4.99
N TYR A 421 -30.44 15.92 4.43
CA TYR A 421 -31.58 15.20 5.01
C TYR A 421 -31.18 14.06 5.99
N LEU A 422 -29.90 13.79 6.20
CA LEU A 422 -29.43 12.92 7.29
C LEU A 422 -29.33 13.69 8.61
N GLU A 423 -28.98 14.98 8.55
CA GLU A 423 -28.88 15.88 9.70
C GLU A 423 -30.26 16.33 10.25
N GLN A 424 -31.32 16.17 9.45
CA GLN A 424 -32.70 16.45 9.84
C GLN A 424 -33.48 15.13 10.03
N PRO A 425 -33.93 14.78 11.25
CA PRO A 425 -34.65 13.53 11.47
C PRO A 425 -36.02 13.56 10.80
N LEU A 426 -36.09 13.04 9.57
CA LEU A 426 -37.34 12.77 8.88
C LEU A 426 -38.11 11.64 9.57
N LYS A 427 -39.41 11.84 9.78
CA LYS A 427 -40.34 10.78 10.20
C LYS A 427 -40.45 9.70 9.12
N GLU A 428 -40.78 8.47 9.52
CA GLU A 428 -41.05 7.37 8.60
C GLU A 428 -42.23 7.77 7.67
N GLY A 429 -42.03 7.68 6.35
CA GLY A 429 -43.01 8.16 5.35
C GLY A 429 -42.90 9.65 4.97
N ALA A 430 -41.86 10.36 5.41
CA ALA A 430 -41.59 11.71 4.94
C ALA A 430 -40.96 11.73 3.54
N PHE A 431 -41.36 12.72 2.74
CA PHE A 431 -40.88 12.96 1.39
C PHE A 431 -39.83 14.08 1.39
N PHE A 432 -39.02 14.19 0.33
CA PHE A 432 -38.25 15.42 0.11
C PHE A 432 -39.20 16.61 0.02
N ASP A 433 -38.76 17.78 0.50
CA ASP A 433 -39.52 19.02 0.34
C ASP A 433 -39.80 19.24 -1.16
N PRO A 434 -41.04 19.61 -1.55
CA PRO A 434 -41.38 19.90 -2.94
C PRO A 434 -40.50 20.97 -3.61
N ALA A 435 -39.84 21.84 -2.84
CA ALA A 435 -38.89 22.83 -3.35
C ALA A 435 -37.52 22.23 -3.73
N GLU A 436 -37.21 21.00 -3.30
CA GLU A 436 -35.94 20.33 -3.63
C GLU A 436 -35.94 19.78 -5.05
N THR A 437 -34.83 19.99 -5.74
CA THR A 437 -34.58 19.31 -7.02
C THR A 437 -33.94 17.95 -6.75
N VAL A 438 -34.72 16.87 -6.89
CA VAL A 438 -34.22 15.51 -6.66
C VAL A 438 -33.66 14.91 -7.95
N PRO A 439 -32.34 14.67 -8.05
CA PRO A 439 -31.74 14.11 -9.26
C PRO A 439 -32.07 12.62 -9.39
N LEU A 440 -33.10 12.30 -10.18
CA LEU A 440 -33.50 10.92 -10.48
C LEU A 440 -32.81 10.35 -11.73
N ALA A 441 -32.58 11.19 -12.74
CA ALA A 441 -31.92 10.79 -13.98
C ALA A 441 -30.43 10.51 -13.73
N GLY A 442 -29.92 9.37 -14.22
CA GLY A 442 -28.53 8.94 -13.97
C GLY A 442 -28.25 8.39 -12.55
N VAL A 443 -29.20 8.53 -11.61
CA VAL A 443 -29.06 8.09 -10.21
C VAL A 443 -29.94 6.88 -9.91
N VAL A 444 -31.22 6.94 -10.33
CA VAL A 444 -32.23 5.91 -10.10
C VAL A 444 -32.52 5.20 -11.44
N PRO A 445 -32.05 3.95 -11.64
CA PRO A 445 -32.45 3.12 -12.77
C PRO A 445 -33.97 3.05 -12.96
N GLU A 446 -34.39 3.01 -14.22
CA GLU A 446 -35.79 3.13 -14.64
C GLU A 446 -36.70 2.11 -13.96
N GLN A 447 -36.25 0.87 -13.86
CA GLN A 447 -36.95 -0.23 -13.20
C GLN A 447 -37.26 0.02 -11.71
N TRP A 448 -36.62 1.01 -11.08
CA TRP A 448 -36.82 1.38 -9.68
C TRP A 448 -37.58 2.69 -9.49
N ARG A 449 -37.84 3.47 -10.55
CA ARG A 449 -38.52 4.77 -10.44
C ARG A 449 -39.90 4.66 -9.78
N ALA A 450 -40.67 3.63 -10.15
CA ALA A 450 -41.99 3.36 -9.57
C ALA A 450 -41.97 2.97 -8.08
N ALA A 451 -40.78 2.64 -7.53
CA ALA A 451 -40.61 2.37 -6.10
C ALA A 451 -40.12 3.61 -5.33
N VAL A 452 -39.74 4.66 -6.06
CA VAL A 452 -39.07 5.85 -5.53
C VAL A 452 -39.97 7.07 -5.53
N VAL A 453 -40.80 7.18 -6.56
CA VAL A 453 -41.76 8.25 -6.78
C VAL A 453 -43.15 7.71 -6.49
N ASP A 454 -43.92 8.42 -5.66
CA ASP A 454 -45.31 8.08 -5.41
C ASP A 454 -46.24 8.53 -6.56
N ASP A 455 -47.51 8.14 -6.50
CA ASP A 455 -48.52 8.47 -7.51
C ASP A 455 -48.77 10.00 -7.65
N LYS A 456 -48.26 10.81 -6.71
CA LYS A 456 -48.36 12.28 -6.69
C LYS A 456 -47.04 12.95 -7.11
N GLY A 457 -46.07 12.19 -7.60
CA GLY A 457 -44.76 12.71 -8.04
C GLY A 457 -43.79 13.04 -6.90
N ARG A 458 -44.13 12.71 -5.66
CA ARG A 458 -43.28 12.97 -4.49
C ARG A 458 -42.24 11.88 -4.34
N VAL A 459 -41.02 12.29 -4.02
CA VAL A 459 -39.88 11.37 -3.91
C VAL A 459 -39.60 11.07 -2.45
N GLU A 460 -39.58 9.80 -2.09
CA GLU A 460 -39.17 9.37 -0.76
C GLU A 460 -37.64 9.34 -0.65
N PRO A 461 -37.02 9.98 0.36
CA PRO A 461 -35.58 9.96 0.56
C PRO A 461 -35.00 8.56 0.76
N TYR A 462 -35.80 7.64 1.32
CA TYR A 462 -35.40 6.27 1.63
C TYR A 462 -35.32 5.34 0.42
N SER A 463 -36.10 5.63 -0.61
CA SER A 463 -36.19 4.79 -1.80
C SER A 463 -35.06 5.12 -2.78
N VAL A 464 -34.72 6.39 -3.01
CA VAL A 464 -33.54 6.82 -3.81
C VAL A 464 -32.25 6.18 -3.30
N ARG A 465 -32.14 6.00 -1.98
CA ARG A 465 -31.01 5.39 -1.27
C ARG A 465 -30.79 3.89 -1.58
N ALA A 466 -31.86 3.13 -1.85
CA ALA A 466 -31.80 1.67 -2.03
C ALA A 466 -31.47 1.24 -3.48
N VAL A 467 -31.68 2.14 -4.45
CA VAL A 467 -31.71 1.77 -5.87
C VAL A 467 -30.33 1.50 -6.48
N ARG A 468 -29.29 2.23 -6.08
CA ARG A 468 -27.96 2.08 -6.68
C ARG A 468 -27.17 0.89 -6.14
N ALA A 469 -27.44 0.53 -4.89
CA ALA A 469 -26.75 -0.54 -4.21
C ALA A 469 -27.00 -1.91 -4.89
N GLY A 470 -28.12 -2.10 -5.59
CA GLY A 470 -28.46 -3.31 -6.35
C GLY A 470 -27.69 -3.54 -7.66
N ARG A 471 -26.68 -2.72 -8.00
CA ARG A 471 -25.73 -3.07 -9.07
C ARG A 471 -24.64 -3.99 -8.50
N GLY A 472 -24.72 -5.28 -8.79
CA GLY A 472 -23.49 -5.99 -9.16
C GLY A 472 -22.99 -5.36 -10.45
N ALA A 473 -21.77 -4.82 -10.47
CA ALA A 473 -21.14 -4.45 -11.73
C ALA A 473 -20.98 -5.73 -12.58
N PRO A 474 -21.26 -5.71 -13.90
CA PRO A 474 -20.79 -6.79 -14.75
C PRO A 474 -19.25 -6.77 -14.73
N ALA A 475 -18.66 -7.84 -14.23
CA ALA A 475 -17.25 -8.12 -14.44
C ALA A 475 -17.06 -8.35 -15.95
N GLY A 476 -16.66 -7.31 -16.68
CA GLY A 476 -16.39 -7.42 -18.12
C GLY A 476 -16.59 -6.12 -18.87
N ASP A 477 -15.90 -5.04 -18.49
CA ASP A 477 -15.52 -3.99 -19.45
C ASP A 477 -14.39 -3.07 -18.96
N LEU A 478 -13.35 -3.65 -18.32
CA LEU A 478 -12.05 -2.99 -18.20
C LEU A 478 -11.14 -3.55 -19.29
N GLY A 479 -11.49 -3.24 -20.52
CA GLY A 479 -10.65 -3.43 -21.70
C GLY A 479 -9.50 -2.43 -21.70
N ARG A 480 -8.29 -2.95 -21.88
CA ARG A 480 -7.05 -2.22 -22.16
C ARG A 480 -7.27 -1.11 -23.19
N GLY A 481 -6.73 0.08 -22.93
CA GLY A 481 -6.55 1.11 -23.94
C GLY A 481 -6.23 2.48 -23.33
N GLY A 482 -4.96 2.86 -23.33
CA GLY A 482 -4.52 4.22 -22.99
C GLY A 482 -3.09 4.25 -22.46
N GLU A 483 -2.12 4.32 -23.37
CA GLU A 483 -0.73 4.70 -23.10
C GLU A 483 -0.64 6.08 -22.40
N PRO A 484 0.43 6.34 -21.63
CA PRO A 484 0.65 7.62 -20.97
C PRO A 484 1.15 8.64 -22.00
N VAL A 485 0.54 9.82 -22.03
CA VAL A 485 1.14 11.00 -22.67
C VAL A 485 1.74 11.87 -21.57
N ALA A 486 3.01 12.19 -21.82
CA ALA A 486 3.98 13.03 -21.10
C ALA A 486 3.45 14.10 -20.13
#